data_AF-A0A094CUE7-F1
#
_entry.id   AF-A0A094CUE7-F1
#
_cell.length_a   1.000
_cell.length_b   1.000
_cell.length_c   1.000
_cell.angle_alpha   90.00
_cell.angle_beta   90.00
_cell.angle_gamma   90.00
#
_symmetry.space_group_name_H-M   'P 1'
#
loop_
_entity.id
_entity.type
_entity.pdbx_description
1 polymer ?
#
loop_
_entity_poly.entity_id
_entity_poly.type
_entity_poly.pdbx_seq_one_letter_code
_entity_poly.pdbx_strand_id
1 'polypeptide(L)'
;KEWQDAVKAKEQIITSSKFVSDRIQLASSSVQKLKVLRYLLAILEFFGATIPRRGVRALPKKDELRKAMPGIPEAVAGNIQRKFSDHGMMSKFQMDLLMTNVCALALIVDNFEVDVYDLREDLKLEAKQMQVYFSEIGARIMSANEGERKRLGLDKAAAQQHKFARLRLPLEFPKAKFARK
;
A
#
# COMPACT_ATOMS: atom_id res chain seq x y z
N LYS A 1 -11.30 14.05 10.01
CA LYS A 1 -12.61 14.25 10.67
C LYS A 1 -13.70 13.75 9.74
N GLU A 2 -13.77 14.23 8.51
CA GLU A 2 -14.66 13.73 7.44
C GLU A 2 -14.84 12.20 7.40
N TRP A 3 -13.77 11.40 7.30
CA TRP A 3 -13.90 9.93 7.32
C TRP A 3 -14.42 9.34 8.64
N GLN A 4 -14.15 9.97 9.78
CA GLN A 4 -14.71 9.52 11.06
C GLN A 4 -16.21 9.81 11.14
N ASP A 5 -16.62 10.96 10.61
CA ASP A 5 -18.00 11.41 10.64
C ASP A 5 -18.84 10.60 9.63
N ALA A 6 -18.30 10.31 8.45
CA ALA A 6 -18.92 9.42 7.45
C ALA A 6 -19.05 7.96 7.95
N VAL A 7 -18.03 7.43 8.65
CA VAL A 7 -18.15 6.10 9.28
C VAL A 7 -19.21 6.09 10.38
N LYS A 8 -19.30 7.15 11.20
CA LYS A 8 -20.36 7.30 12.21
C LYS A 8 -21.75 7.41 11.55
N ALA A 9 -21.84 8.05 10.40
CA ALA A 9 -23.04 8.17 9.59
C ALA A 9 -23.40 6.89 8.80
N LYS A 10 -22.56 5.83 8.89
CA LYS A 10 -22.69 4.57 8.12
C LYS A 10 -22.69 4.78 6.60
N GLU A 11 -22.06 5.85 6.14
CA GLU A 11 -21.89 6.10 4.71
C GLU A 11 -20.80 5.18 4.14
N GLN A 12 -21.05 4.61 2.95
CA GLN A 12 -20.02 3.86 2.24
C GLN A 12 -19.01 4.84 1.63
N ILE A 13 -17.79 4.85 2.18
CA ILE A 13 -16.69 5.63 1.62
C ILE A 13 -16.04 4.79 0.52
N ILE A 14 -16.41 5.06 -0.73
CA ILE A 14 -15.77 4.45 -1.91
C ILE A 14 -14.52 5.27 -2.22
N THR A 15 -13.37 4.62 -2.18
CA THR A 15 -12.09 5.22 -2.58
C THR A 15 -11.54 4.53 -3.84
N SER A 16 -10.52 5.12 -4.46
CA SER A 16 -9.84 4.55 -5.63
C SER A 16 -9.13 3.22 -5.34
N SER A 17 -8.92 2.89 -4.06
CA SER A 17 -8.27 1.67 -3.59
C SER A 17 -9.27 0.78 -2.87
N LYS A 18 -9.34 -0.49 -3.28
CA LYS A 18 -10.16 -1.47 -2.56
C LYS A 18 -9.57 -1.73 -1.18
N PHE A 19 -8.23 -1.76 -1.08
CA PHE A 19 -7.52 -1.91 0.19
C PHE A 19 -7.95 -0.86 1.21
N VAL A 20 -8.01 0.41 0.82
CA VAL A 20 -8.38 1.52 1.71
C VAL A 20 -9.86 1.42 2.09
N SER A 21 -10.74 1.19 1.11
CA SER A 21 -12.20 1.15 1.30
C SER A 21 -12.62 0.11 2.35
N ASP A 22 -12.06 -1.09 2.30
CA ASP A 22 -12.39 -2.18 3.23
C ASP A 22 -11.86 -1.92 4.67
N ARG A 23 -10.79 -1.12 4.80
CA ARG A 23 -10.08 -0.89 6.06
C ARG A 23 -10.51 0.38 6.79
N ILE A 24 -11.23 1.29 6.13
CA ILE A 24 -11.72 2.55 6.73
C ILE A 24 -12.58 2.26 7.98
N GLN A 25 -13.49 1.29 7.90
CA GLN A 25 -14.35 0.94 9.04
C GLN A 25 -13.55 0.36 10.20
N LEU A 26 -12.60 -0.54 9.92
CA LEU A 26 -11.74 -1.16 10.92
C LEU A 26 -10.79 -0.15 11.60
N ALA A 27 -10.27 0.80 10.82
CA ALA A 27 -9.36 1.83 11.29
C ALA A 27 -10.08 2.96 12.06
N SER A 28 -11.41 3.06 11.96
CA SER A 28 -12.20 4.18 12.48
C SER A 28 -12.02 4.45 13.99
N SER A 29 -11.73 3.38 14.74
CA SER A 29 -11.45 3.41 16.18
C SER A 29 -10.17 4.18 16.55
N SER A 30 -9.22 4.35 15.61
CA SER A 30 -7.95 5.02 15.85
C SER A 30 -7.71 6.15 14.83
N VAL A 31 -7.66 7.38 15.35
CA VAL A 31 -7.31 8.58 14.56
C VAL A 31 -5.95 8.39 13.87
N GLN A 32 -5.00 7.75 14.55
CA GLN A 32 -3.67 7.50 13.98
C GLN A 32 -3.73 6.56 12.79
N LYS A 33 -4.45 5.44 12.90
CA LYS A 33 -4.61 4.50 11.79
C LYS A 33 -5.34 5.13 10.61
N LEU A 34 -6.36 5.95 10.85
CA LEU A 34 -7.03 6.70 9.78
C LEU A 34 -6.11 7.69 9.09
N LYS A 35 -5.23 8.38 9.83
CA LYS A 35 -4.23 9.27 9.23
C LYS A 35 -3.24 8.49 8.35
N VAL A 36 -2.78 7.34 8.84
CA VAL A 36 -1.91 6.43 8.06
C VAL A 36 -2.63 5.96 6.79
N LEU A 37 -3.90 5.56 6.90
CA LEU A 37 -4.69 5.09 5.76
C LEU A 37 -4.95 6.19 4.73
N ARG A 38 -5.22 7.42 5.17
CA ARG A 38 -5.36 8.58 4.28
C ARG A 38 -4.05 8.91 3.56
N TYR A 39 -2.92 8.78 4.26
CA TYR A 39 -1.60 8.98 3.67
C TYR A 39 -1.23 7.86 2.69
N LEU A 40 -1.58 6.61 3.00
CA LEU A 40 -1.43 5.47 2.09
C LEU A 40 -2.23 5.68 0.81
N LEU A 41 -3.50 6.10 0.92
CA LEU A 41 -4.33 6.44 -0.25
C LEU A 41 -3.68 7.55 -1.09
N ALA A 42 -3.16 8.61 -0.45
CA ALA A 42 -2.49 9.69 -1.18
C ALA A 42 -1.26 9.20 -1.96
N ILE A 43 -0.50 8.24 -1.41
CA ILE A 43 0.62 7.62 -2.12
C ILE A 43 0.14 6.78 -3.31
N LEU A 44 -0.96 6.03 -3.15
CA LEU A 44 -1.55 5.23 -4.24
C LEU A 44 -2.07 6.12 -5.38
N GLU A 45 -2.79 7.20 -5.04
CA GLU A 45 -3.28 8.18 -6.02
C GLU A 45 -2.12 8.88 -6.73
N PHE A 46 -1.08 9.28 -5.99
CA PHE A 46 0.15 9.83 -6.55
C PHE A 46 0.79 8.85 -7.55
N PHE A 47 0.96 7.59 -7.17
CA PHE A 47 1.54 6.57 -8.04
C PHE A 47 0.67 6.32 -9.27
N GLY A 48 -0.65 6.25 -9.10
CA GLY A 48 -1.62 6.10 -10.19
C GLY A 48 -1.60 7.26 -11.19
N ALA A 49 -1.32 8.48 -10.73
CA ALA A 49 -1.21 9.67 -11.57
C ALA A 49 0.09 9.74 -12.39
N THR A 50 1.13 8.99 -12.00
CA THR A 50 2.42 9.02 -12.70
C THR A 50 2.36 8.30 -14.04
N ILE A 51 3.05 8.86 -15.03
CA ILE A 51 3.00 8.41 -16.42
C ILE A 51 4.16 7.43 -16.68
N PRO A 52 3.89 6.17 -17.05
CA PRO A 52 4.95 5.22 -17.40
C PRO A 52 5.79 5.71 -18.58
N ARG A 53 7.11 5.60 -18.42
CA ARG A 53 8.13 5.78 -19.46
C ARG A 53 9.06 4.56 -19.43
N ARG A 54 9.98 4.46 -20.39
CA ARG A 54 10.87 3.30 -20.50
C ARG A 54 11.79 3.21 -19.28
N GLY A 55 11.44 2.34 -18.31
CA GLY A 55 12.21 2.08 -17.09
C GLY A 55 12.07 3.12 -15.97
N VAL A 56 11.32 4.20 -16.18
CA VAL A 56 11.09 5.28 -15.21
C VAL A 56 9.63 5.75 -15.29
N ARG A 57 9.14 6.51 -14.30
CA ARG A 57 7.81 7.14 -14.37
C ARG A 57 7.95 8.64 -14.29
N ALA A 58 7.28 9.37 -15.18
CA ALA A 58 7.25 10.82 -15.17
C ALA A 58 6.09 11.32 -14.32
N LEU A 59 6.29 12.44 -13.61
CA LEU A 59 5.19 13.10 -12.92
C LEU A 59 4.34 13.89 -13.91
N PRO A 60 3.01 13.92 -13.72
CA PRO A 60 2.14 14.77 -14.52
C PRO A 60 2.34 16.25 -14.15
N LYS A 61 1.74 17.17 -14.92
CA LYS A 61 1.81 18.60 -14.61
C LYS A 61 1.16 18.89 -13.25
N LYS A 62 1.55 19.99 -12.59
CA LYS A 62 1.05 20.36 -11.26
C LYS A 62 -0.48 20.36 -11.18
N ASP A 63 -1.16 20.87 -12.20
CA ASP A 63 -2.62 20.94 -12.23
C ASP A 63 -3.28 19.56 -12.40
N GLU A 64 -2.67 18.69 -13.20
CA GLU A 64 -3.12 17.30 -13.37
C GLU A 64 -2.90 16.48 -12.09
N LEU A 65 -1.75 16.68 -11.44
CA LEU A 65 -1.43 16.04 -10.17
C LEU A 65 -2.44 16.46 -9.07
N ARG A 66 -2.81 17.74 -9.04
CA ARG A 66 -3.82 18.26 -8.11
C ARG A 66 -5.20 17.66 -8.36
N LYS A 67 -5.58 17.45 -9.62
CA LYS A 67 -6.84 16.79 -9.99
C LYS A 67 -6.82 15.30 -9.63
N ALA A 68 -5.68 14.64 -9.75
CA ALA A 68 -5.55 13.22 -9.45
C ALA A 68 -5.54 12.88 -7.95
N MET A 69 -5.27 13.86 -7.08
CA MET A 69 -5.25 13.69 -5.61
C MET A 69 -6.26 14.62 -4.92
N PRO A 70 -7.58 14.43 -5.14
CA PRO A 70 -8.60 15.30 -4.60
C PRO A 70 -8.62 15.24 -3.06
N GLY A 71 -8.65 16.42 -2.43
CA GLY A 71 -8.75 16.54 -0.97
C GLY A 71 -7.45 16.20 -0.21
N ILE A 72 -6.30 16.14 -0.90
CA ILE A 72 -4.98 16.05 -0.27
C ILE A 72 -4.37 17.46 -0.14
N PRO A 73 -3.94 17.89 1.07
CA PRO A 73 -3.29 19.18 1.24
C PRO A 73 -2.02 19.32 0.40
N GLU A 74 -1.78 20.51 -0.17
CA GLU A 74 -0.63 20.76 -1.07
C GLU A 74 0.72 20.52 -0.38
N ALA A 75 0.82 20.80 0.92
CA ALA A 75 2.01 20.49 1.71
C ALA A 75 2.33 18.98 1.75
N VAL A 76 1.30 18.13 1.84
CA VAL A 76 1.45 16.66 1.86
C VAL A 76 1.79 16.15 0.47
N ALA A 77 1.09 16.63 -0.56
CA ALA A 77 1.38 16.30 -1.96
C ALA A 77 2.82 16.67 -2.35
N GLY A 78 3.27 17.87 -1.97
CA GLY A 78 4.64 18.33 -2.21
C GLY A 78 5.69 17.57 -1.39
N ASN A 79 5.34 16.99 -0.24
CA ASN A 79 6.24 16.11 0.51
C ASN A 79 6.38 14.74 -0.18
N ILE A 80 5.26 14.15 -0.60
CA ILE A 80 5.24 12.89 -1.36
C ILE A 80 6.06 13.03 -2.64
N GLN A 81 5.85 14.11 -3.40
CA GLN A 81 6.63 14.39 -4.61
C GLN A 81 8.13 14.46 -4.32
N ARG A 82 8.55 15.23 -3.31
CA ARG A 82 9.98 15.35 -2.96
C ARG A 82 10.60 14.06 -2.44
N LYS A 83 9.81 13.20 -1.78
CA LYS A 83 10.29 11.93 -1.22
C LYS A 83 10.44 10.84 -2.28
N PHE A 84 9.50 10.76 -3.22
CA PHE A 84 9.40 9.65 -4.17
C PHE A 84 9.70 10.05 -5.62
N SER A 85 10.19 11.26 -5.88
CA SER A 85 10.62 11.65 -7.21
C SER A 85 11.82 12.59 -7.14
N ASP A 86 12.58 12.61 -8.23
CA ASP A 86 13.68 13.53 -8.44
C ASP A 86 13.56 14.16 -9.83
N HIS A 87 13.69 15.48 -9.91
CA HIS A 87 13.51 16.25 -11.15
C HIS A 87 12.24 15.92 -11.96
N GLY A 88 11.12 15.60 -11.27
CA GLY A 88 9.86 15.25 -11.93
C GLY A 88 9.83 13.83 -12.52
N MET A 89 10.80 13.00 -12.17
CA MET A 89 10.93 11.61 -12.59
C MET A 89 11.05 10.68 -11.39
N MET A 90 10.58 9.46 -11.55
CA MET A 90 10.73 8.36 -10.61
C MET A 90 11.57 7.29 -11.28
N SER A 91 12.82 7.19 -10.85
CA SER A 91 13.68 6.05 -11.16
C SER A 91 13.16 4.78 -10.50
N LYS A 92 13.76 3.64 -10.86
CA LYS A 92 13.48 2.36 -10.22
C LYS A 92 13.62 2.42 -8.70
N PHE A 93 14.66 3.09 -8.19
CA PHE A 93 14.87 3.21 -6.75
C PHE A 93 13.73 3.93 -6.05
N GLN A 94 13.22 5.05 -6.61
CA GLN A 94 12.10 5.75 -5.98
C GLN A 94 10.79 4.98 -6.08
N MET A 95 10.58 4.20 -7.15
CA MET A 95 9.46 3.28 -7.25
C MET A 95 9.54 2.20 -6.17
N ASP A 96 10.69 1.54 -6.02
CA ASP A 96 10.90 0.51 -4.99
C ASP A 96 10.70 1.12 -3.59
N LEU A 97 11.26 2.32 -3.33
CA LEU A 97 11.06 3.05 -2.07
C LEU A 97 9.58 3.33 -1.79
N LEU A 98 8.81 3.75 -2.80
CA LEU A 98 7.37 3.98 -2.67
C LEU A 98 6.65 2.69 -2.31
N MET A 99 6.92 1.59 -3.02
CA MET A 99 6.28 0.29 -2.78
C MET A 99 6.56 -0.23 -1.38
N THR A 100 7.82 -0.18 -0.94
CA THR A 100 8.22 -0.58 0.41
C THR A 100 7.57 0.27 1.49
N ASN A 101 7.42 1.60 1.26
CA ASN A 101 6.68 2.48 2.18
C ASN A 101 5.20 2.09 2.25
N VAL A 102 4.55 1.80 1.11
CA VAL A 102 3.14 1.35 1.10
C VAL A 102 2.98 0.04 1.88
N CYS A 103 3.88 -0.93 1.69
CA CYS A 103 3.84 -2.20 2.41
C CYS A 103 3.99 -2.00 3.93
N ALA A 104 4.91 -1.14 4.37
CA ALA A 104 5.10 -0.82 5.78
C ALA A 104 3.87 -0.12 6.39
N LEU A 105 3.28 0.85 5.68
CA LEU A 105 2.07 1.54 6.14
C LEU A 105 0.87 0.59 6.22
N ALA A 106 0.73 -0.34 5.27
CA ALA A 106 -0.32 -1.34 5.27
C ALA A 106 -0.23 -2.26 6.51
N LEU A 107 0.98 -2.69 6.89
CA LEU A 107 1.20 -3.45 8.12
C LEU A 107 0.79 -2.67 9.38
N ILE A 108 1.06 -1.36 9.43
CA ILE A 108 0.70 -0.53 10.60
C ILE A 108 -0.84 -0.45 10.75
N VAL A 109 -1.58 -0.37 9.65
CA VAL A 109 -3.04 -0.31 9.68
C VAL A 109 -3.62 -1.64 10.17
N ASP A 110 -3.14 -2.76 9.62
CA ASP A 110 -3.68 -4.11 9.85
C ASP A 110 -3.03 -4.85 11.04
N ASN A 111 -2.46 -4.13 12.02
CA ASN A 111 -1.84 -4.72 13.21
C ASN A 111 -0.76 -5.78 12.88
N PHE A 112 0.06 -5.50 11.88
CA PHE A 112 1.18 -6.33 11.44
C PHE A 112 0.81 -7.65 10.76
N GLU A 113 -0.45 -7.86 10.39
CA GLU A 113 -0.91 -9.01 9.60
C GLU A 113 -1.79 -8.53 8.42
N VAL A 114 -1.22 -8.41 7.22
CA VAL A 114 -1.89 -7.84 6.03
C VAL A 114 -2.14 -8.88 4.95
N ASP A 115 -3.31 -8.82 4.32
CA ASP A 115 -3.59 -9.57 3.09
C ASP A 115 -2.96 -8.86 1.89
N VAL A 116 -2.08 -9.58 1.19
CA VAL A 116 -1.32 -9.08 0.06
C VAL A 116 -2.18 -8.95 -1.21
N TYR A 117 -3.32 -9.66 -1.29
CA TYR A 117 -4.13 -9.73 -2.50
C TYR A 117 -4.71 -8.38 -2.93
N ASP A 118 -5.41 -7.68 -2.03
CA ASP A 118 -6.03 -6.39 -2.38
C ASP A 118 -4.97 -5.33 -2.75
N LEU A 119 -3.87 -5.31 -2.01
CA LEU A 119 -2.77 -4.37 -2.24
C LEU A 119 -2.05 -4.65 -3.56
N ARG A 120 -1.99 -5.92 -3.99
CA ARG A 120 -1.46 -6.32 -5.30
C ARG A 120 -2.30 -5.72 -6.43
N GLU A 121 -3.62 -5.82 -6.33
CA GLU A 121 -4.54 -5.28 -7.35
C GLU A 121 -4.44 -3.77 -7.44
N ASP A 122 -4.42 -3.09 -6.28
CA ASP A 122 -4.31 -1.63 -6.23
C ASP A 122 -2.99 -1.12 -6.84
N LEU A 123 -1.88 -1.82 -6.60
CA LEU A 123 -0.56 -1.47 -7.14
C LEU A 123 -0.28 -1.99 -8.55
N LYS A 124 -1.16 -2.86 -9.08
CA LYS A 124 -1.00 -3.55 -10.37
C LYS A 124 0.35 -4.28 -10.49
N LEU A 125 0.78 -4.91 -9.40
CA LEU A 125 2.04 -5.64 -9.32
C LEU A 125 1.83 -7.14 -9.44
N GLU A 126 2.89 -7.87 -9.81
CA GLU A 126 2.87 -9.31 -9.74
C GLU A 126 2.98 -9.78 -8.27
N ALA A 127 2.29 -10.87 -7.93
CA ALA A 127 2.32 -11.43 -6.57
C ALA A 127 3.74 -11.78 -6.10
N LYS A 128 4.63 -12.19 -7.01
CA LYS A 128 6.04 -12.49 -6.68
C LYS A 128 6.81 -11.23 -6.29
N GLN A 129 6.65 -10.15 -7.03
CA GLN A 129 7.32 -8.88 -6.74
C GLN A 129 6.82 -8.28 -5.43
N MET A 130 5.53 -8.41 -5.16
CA MET A 130 4.95 -7.97 -3.90
C MET A 130 5.52 -8.71 -2.69
N GLN A 131 5.69 -10.04 -2.79
CA GLN A 131 6.34 -10.84 -1.75
C GLN A 131 7.78 -10.39 -1.48
N VAL A 132 8.51 -9.97 -2.52
CA VAL A 132 9.86 -9.41 -2.35
C VAL A 132 9.81 -8.14 -1.51
N TYR A 133 8.96 -7.16 -1.84
CA TYR A 133 8.86 -5.92 -1.05
C TYR A 133 8.50 -6.17 0.42
N PHE A 134 7.61 -7.12 0.70
CA PHE A 134 7.30 -7.52 2.07
C PHE A 134 8.47 -8.24 2.76
N SER A 135 9.25 -9.04 2.04
CA SER A 135 10.47 -9.64 2.61
C SER A 135 11.55 -8.60 2.91
N GLU A 136 11.70 -7.55 2.09
CA GLU A 136 12.68 -6.48 2.30
C GLU A 136 12.42 -5.70 3.60
N ILE A 137 11.17 -5.60 4.04
CA ILE A 137 10.80 -4.99 5.34
C ILE A 137 10.83 -5.97 6.51
N GLY A 138 11.24 -7.23 6.27
CA GLY A 138 11.33 -8.27 7.28
C GLY A 138 10.01 -8.97 7.60
N ALA A 139 8.98 -8.81 6.77
CA ALA A 139 7.71 -9.51 6.94
C ALA A 139 7.81 -10.93 6.35
N ARG A 140 7.26 -11.90 7.08
CA ARG A 140 7.16 -13.29 6.63
C ARG A 140 5.86 -13.48 5.85
N ILE A 141 5.98 -14.03 4.65
CA ILE A 141 4.82 -14.40 3.83
C ILE A 141 4.36 -15.80 4.21
N MET A 142 3.09 -15.94 4.58
CA MET A 142 2.45 -17.22 4.86
C MET A 142 1.18 -17.37 4.02
N SER A 143 0.79 -18.61 3.75
CA SER A 143 -0.50 -18.90 3.12
C SER A 143 -1.65 -18.66 4.09
N ALA A 144 -2.85 -18.43 3.58
CA ALA A 144 -4.06 -18.29 4.39
C ALA A 144 -4.25 -19.50 5.32
N ASN A 145 -4.34 -19.26 6.63
CA ASN A 145 -4.71 -20.31 7.59
C ASN A 145 -6.19 -20.69 7.44
N GLU A 146 -6.59 -21.87 7.92
CA GLU A 146 -8.00 -22.31 7.87
C GLU A 146 -8.97 -21.33 8.55
N GLY A 147 -8.53 -20.65 9.61
CA GLY A 147 -9.30 -19.60 10.29
C GLY A 147 -9.47 -18.32 9.45
N GLU A 148 -8.45 -17.94 8.66
CA GLU A 148 -8.50 -16.78 7.76
C GLU A 148 -9.35 -17.09 6.53
N ARG A 149 -9.27 -18.32 6.03
CA ARG A 149 -10.11 -18.82 4.95
C ARG A 149 -11.60 -18.78 5.31
N LYS A 150 -11.96 -19.18 6.54
CA LYS A 150 -13.34 -19.06 7.04
C LYS A 150 -13.76 -17.61 7.26
N ARG A 151 -12.87 -16.75 7.76
CA ARG A 151 -13.14 -15.32 7.98
C ARG A 151 -13.39 -14.56 6.68
N LEU A 152 -12.67 -14.91 5.62
CA LEU A 152 -12.79 -14.27 4.30
C LEU A 152 -13.77 -15.00 3.35
N GLY A 153 -14.35 -16.13 3.78
CA GLY A 153 -15.29 -16.89 2.95
C GLY A 153 -14.67 -17.46 1.67
N LEU A 154 -13.37 -17.69 1.65
CA LEU A 154 -12.62 -18.04 0.43
C LEU A 154 -12.64 -19.56 0.17
N ASP A 155 -12.88 -19.94 -1.09
CA ASP A 155 -12.75 -21.33 -1.53
C ASP A 155 -11.28 -21.82 -1.50
N LYS A 156 -11.02 -23.14 -1.53
CA LYS A 156 -9.66 -23.74 -1.49
C LYS A 156 -8.76 -23.16 -2.58
N ALA A 157 -9.32 -22.88 -3.75
CA ALA A 157 -8.62 -22.29 -4.89
C ALA A 157 -8.28 -20.81 -4.66
N ALA A 158 -9.20 -20.03 -4.07
CA ALA A 158 -8.95 -18.63 -3.75
C ALA A 158 -7.94 -18.50 -2.60
N ALA A 159 -7.96 -19.39 -1.60
CA ALA A 159 -7.00 -19.40 -0.50
C ALA A 159 -5.52 -19.56 -0.93
N GLN A 160 -5.25 -20.11 -2.13
CA GLN A 160 -3.90 -20.15 -2.70
C GLN A 160 -3.45 -18.81 -3.28
N GLN A 161 -4.38 -17.96 -3.68
CA GLN A 161 -4.10 -16.63 -4.23
C GLN A 161 -3.94 -15.57 -3.12
N HIS A 162 -4.61 -15.77 -1.98
CA HIS A 162 -4.47 -14.92 -0.80
C HIS A 162 -3.26 -15.34 0.04
N LYS A 163 -2.26 -14.47 0.06
CA LYS A 163 -1.07 -14.60 0.89
C LYS A 163 -1.09 -13.52 1.96
N PHE A 164 -0.68 -13.88 3.16
CA PHE A 164 -0.62 -12.98 4.30
C PHE A 164 0.82 -12.62 4.60
N ALA A 165 1.12 -11.32 4.64
CA ALA A 165 2.38 -10.81 5.14
C ALA A 165 2.25 -10.51 6.63
N ARG A 166 3.06 -11.20 7.45
CA ARG A 166 3.05 -11.05 8.90
C ARG A 166 4.40 -10.57 9.40
N LEU A 167 4.42 -9.46 10.13
CA LEU A 167 5.63 -8.94 10.76
C LEU A 167 5.69 -9.47 12.20
N ARG A 168 6.62 -10.39 12.46
CA ARG A 168 6.85 -10.97 13.79
C ARG A 168 8.31 -10.79 14.18
N LEU A 169 8.55 -10.61 15.48
CA LEU A 169 9.90 -10.62 16.03
C LEU A 169 10.35 -12.09 16.24
N PRO A 170 11.61 -12.44 15.95
CA PRO A 170 12.65 -11.60 15.34
C PRO A 170 12.40 -11.36 13.84
N LEU A 171 12.75 -10.16 13.38
CA LEU A 171 12.66 -9.80 11.96
C LEU A 171 13.64 -10.64 11.13
N GLU A 172 13.18 -11.13 9.99
CA GLU A 172 13.98 -11.90 9.05
C GLU A 172 14.12 -11.15 7.74
N PHE A 173 15.31 -10.61 7.50
CA PHE A 173 15.62 -9.96 6.23
C PHE A 173 16.17 -10.99 5.23
N PRO A 174 15.89 -10.82 3.92
CA PRO A 174 16.48 -11.65 2.89
C PRO A 174 18.00 -11.57 2.98
N LYS A 175 18.66 -12.73 2.99
CA LYS A 175 20.11 -12.77 2.93
C LYS A 175 20.54 -12.15 1.61
N ALA A 176 21.27 -11.05 1.67
CA ALA A 176 21.90 -10.46 0.49
C ALA A 176 22.66 -11.59 -0.21
N LYS A 177 22.29 -11.90 -1.45
CA LYS A 177 23.07 -12.79 -2.29
C LYS A 177 24.32 -12.00 -2.65
N PHE A 178 25.29 -11.95 -1.74
CA PHE A 178 26.64 -11.51 -2.09
C PHE A 178 27.05 -12.34 -3.30
N ALA A 179 27.19 -11.68 -4.44
CA ALA A 179 27.85 -12.26 -5.59
C ALA A 179 29.20 -12.78 -5.08
N ARG A 180 29.48 -14.06 -5.34
CA ARG A 180 30.80 -14.66 -5.09
C ARG A 180 31.87 -13.72 -5.66
N LYS A 181 32.90 -13.46 -4.85
CA LYS A 181 34.20 -12.94 -5.30
C LYS A 181 34.69 -13.73 -6.52
#